data_AF-A0A926DH15-F1
#
_entry.id   AF-A0A926DH15-F1
#
_cell.length_a   1.000
_cell.length_b   1.000
_cell.length_c   1.000
_cell.angle_alpha   90.00
_cell.angle_beta   90.00
_cell.angle_gamma   90.00
#
_symmetry.space_group_name_H-M   'P 1'
#
loop_
_entity.id
_entity.type
_entity.pdbx_description
1 polymer ?
#
loop_
_entity_poly.entity_id
_entity_poly.type
_entity_poly.pdbx_seq_one_letter_code
_entity_poly.pdbx_strand_id
1 'polypeptide(L)' 'MKICPICKVKYSDEAEFCAKCKTVLQEVKENPEDAAPVNRKGLVTAILSTIAFMALVAGLYYLIGLLRG' A
#
# COMPACT_ATOMS: atom_id res chain seq x y z
N MET A 1 14.46 -8.12 18.36
CA MET A 1 13.40 -8.95 18.95
C MET A 1 12.86 -9.93 17.92
N LYS A 2 12.57 -11.18 18.32
CA LYS A 2 12.02 -12.21 17.41
C LYS A 2 10.57 -12.57 17.75
N ILE A 3 9.78 -13.00 16.77
CA ILE A 3 8.36 -13.35 16.95
C ILE A 3 8.08 -14.76 16.41
N CYS A 4 7.32 -15.60 17.13
CA CYS A 4 6.83 -16.86 16.52
C CYS A 4 5.76 -16.48 15.49
N PRO A 5 5.90 -16.85 14.21
CA PRO A 5 4.89 -16.56 13.19
C PRO A 5 3.54 -17.26 13.47
N ILE A 6 3.54 -18.34 14.25
CA ILE A 6 2.34 -19.13 14.57
C ILE A 6 1.67 -18.62 15.86
N CYS A 7 2.43 -18.45 16.94
CA CYS A 7 1.89 -18.05 18.24
C CYS A 7 1.80 -16.53 18.42
N LYS A 8 2.48 -15.74 17.58
CA LYS A 8 2.61 -14.28 17.69
C LYS A 8 3.18 -13.78 19.02
N VAL A 9 3.83 -14.67 19.78
CA VAL A 9 4.51 -14.34 21.04
C VAL A 9 5.88 -13.75 20.71
N LYS A 10 6.23 -12.66 21.40
CA LYS A 10 7.53 -11.99 21.29
C LYS A 10 8.55 -12.68 22.19
N TYR A 11 9.73 -12.90 21.67
CA TYR A 11 10.85 -13.53 22.36
C TYR A 11 12.10 -12.64 22.28
N SER A 12 13.00 -12.82 23.25
CA SER A 12 14.34 -12.22 23.21
C SER A 12 15.10 -12.68 21.96
N ASP A 13 16.00 -11.86 21.46
CA ASP A 13 16.81 -12.11 20.25
C ASP A 13 17.67 -13.37 20.33
N GLU A 14 17.99 -13.80 21.55
CA GLU A 14 18.77 -15.00 21.85
C GLU A 14 17.99 -16.30 21.60
N ALA A 15 16.65 -16.25 21.55
CA ALA A 15 15.84 -17.43 21.29
C ALA A 15 15.75 -17.70 19.78
N GLU A 16 16.17 -18.89 19.36
CA GLU A 16 16.07 -19.33 17.95
C GLU A 16 14.74 -20.05 17.67
N PHE A 17 14.17 -20.70 18.68
CA PHE A 17 12.95 -21.50 18.58
C PHE A 17 11.91 -21.07 19.59
N CYS A 18 10.64 -21.16 19.20
CA CYS A 18 9.55 -20.89 20.12
C CYS A 18 9.26 -22.08 21.03
N ALA A 19 9.17 -21.83 22.34
CA ALA A 19 8.88 -22.86 23.34
C ALA A 19 7.52 -23.58 23.19
N LYS A 20 6.54 -22.97 22.50
CA LYS A 20 5.21 -23.56 22.26
C LYS A 20 5.11 -24.28 20.92
N CYS A 21 5.40 -23.54 19.84
CA CYS A 21 5.20 -24.01 18.47
C CYS A 21 6.41 -24.81 17.94
N LYS A 22 7.55 -24.81 18.65
CA LYS A 22 8.88 -25.34 18.22
C LYS A 22 9.37 -24.84 16.86
N THR A 23 8.66 -23.89 16.26
CA THR A 23 9.04 -23.28 15.00
C THR A 23 10.16 -22.27 15.19
N VAL A 24 10.91 -22.01 14.12
CA VAL A 24 11.96 -20.99 14.08
C VAL A 24 11.33 -19.62 14.27
N LEU A 25 11.88 -18.85 15.19
CA LEU A 25 11.45 -17.48 15.46
C LEU A 25 11.90 -16.56 14.32
N GLN A 26 10.98 -15.79 13.74
CA GLN A 26 11.36 -14.80 12.73
C GLN A 26 11.85 -13.52 13.40
N GLU A 27 12.91 -12.96 12.84
CA GLU A 27 13.35 -11.61 13.19
C GLU A 27 12.23 -10.64 12.87
N VAL A 28 11.80 -9.85 13.85
CA VAL A 28 10.94 -8.70 13.59
C VAL A 28 11.85 -7.68 12.91
N LYS A 29 12.00 -7.81 11.59
CA LYS A 29 12.42 -6.67 10.77
C LYS A 29 11.27 -5.68 10.87
N GLU A 30 11.33 -4.79 11.85
CA GLU A 30 10.82 -3.44 11.65
C GLU A 30 11.63 -2.90 10.47
N ASN A 31 11.20 -3.22 9.25
CA ASN A 31 11.71 -2.54 8.10
C ASN A 31 10.86 -1.28 7.97
N PRO A 32 11.38 -0.09 8.33
CA PRO A 32 10.66 1.17 8.13
C PRO A 32 10.41 1.46 6.63
N GLU A 33 10.91 0.61 5.73
CA GLU A 33 10.83 0.73 4.28
C GLU A 33 9.49 0.27 3.68
N ASP A 34 8.65 -0.48 4.42
CA ASP A 34 7.28 -0.85 3.98
C ASP A 34 6.23 0.24 4.29
N ALA A 35 6.67 1.41 4.78
CA ALA A 35 5.90 2.63 4.68
C ALA A 35 6.39 3.39 3.44
N ALA A 36 6.01 2.93 2.24
CA ALA A 36 6.20 3.71 1.02
C ALA A 36 5.74 5.14 1.32
N PRO A 37 6.61 6.16 1.20
CA PRO A 37 6.24 7.52 1.56
C PRO A 37 5.09 7.90 0.62
N VAL A 38 3.87 7.94 1.16
CA VAL A 38 2.70 8.33 0.39
C VAL A 38 2.94 9.77 -0.01
N ASN A 39 3.48 9.94 -1.22
CA ASN A 39 3.77 11.22 -1.82
C ASN A 39 2.43 11.87 -2.11
N ARG A 40 1.84 12.53 -1.10
CA ARG A 40 0.54 13.22 -1.15
C ARG A 40 0.44 14.11 -2.39
N LYS A 41 1.54 14.80 -2.73
CA LYS A 41 1.62 15.62 -3.94
C LYS A 41 1.44 14.79 -5.22
N GLY A 42 2.14 13.66 -5.34
CA GLY A 42 1.99 12.74 -6.48
C GLY A 42 0.59 12.14 -6.57
N LEU A 43 0.01 11.75 -5.43
CA LEU A 43 -1.36 11.23 -5.37
C LEU A 43 -2.38 12.28 -5.80
N VAL A 44 -2.27 13.51 -5.30
CA VAL A 44 -3.16 14.62 -5.68
C VAL A 44 -2.98 14.98 -7.16
N THR A 45 -1.75 15.02 -7.67
CA THR A 45 -1.50 15.26 -9.10
C THR A 45 -2.12 14.17 -9.97
N ALA A 46 -2.04 12.90 -9.57
CA ALA A 46 -2.64 11.78 -10.31
C ALA A 46 -4.18 11.81 -10.28
N ILE A 47 -4.78 12.18 -9.15
CA ILE A 47 -6.24 12.33 -9.05
C ILE A 47 -6.70 13.52 -9.90
N LEU A 48 -6.02 14.66 -9.85
CA LEU A 48 -6.38 15.83 -10.66
C LEU A 48 -6.22 15.56 -12.16
N SER A 49 -5.16 14.86 -12.57
CA SER A 49 -4.93 14.54 -13.99
C SER A 49 -6.01 13.60 -14.53
N THR A 50 -6.41 12.59 -13.77
CA THR A 50 -7.48 11.66 -14.18
C THR A 50 -8.84 12.34 -14.27
N ILE A 51 -9.20 13.19 -13.30
CA ILE A 51 -10.44 13.97 -13.33
C ILE A 51 -10.46 14.91 -14.55
N ALA A 52 -9.36 15.63 -14.79
CA ALA A 52 -9.25 16.54 -15.93
C ALA A 52 -9.39 15.82 -17.27
N PHE A 53 -8.78 14.64 -17.41
CA PHE A 53 -8.89 13.84 -18.63
C PHE A 53 -10.34 13.36 -18.86
N MET A 54 -11.01 12.86 -17.81
CA MET A 54 -12.40 12.41 -17.92
C MET A 54 -13.34 13.56 -18.29
N ALA A 55 -13.14 14.74 -17.70
CA ALA A 55 -13.93 15.93 -18.03
C ALA A 55 -13.73 16.38 -19.49
N LEU A 56 -12.50 16.32 -20.00
CA LEU A 56 -12.19 16.64 -21.39
C LEU A 56 -12.91 15.68 -22.34
N VAL A 57 -12.81 14.37 -22.09
CA VAL A 57 -13.48 13.35 -22.90
C VAL A 57 -15.00 13.54 -22.88
N ALA A 58 -15.59 13.75 -21.71
CA ALA A 58 -17.02 14.02 -21.57
C ALA A 58 -17.44 15.28 -22.35
N GLY A 59 -16.63 16.34 -22.31
CA GLY A 59 -16.87 17.57 -23.07
C GLY A 59 -16.83 17.34 -24.58
N LEU A 60 -15.88 16.53 -25.08
CA LEU A 60 -15.82 16.15 -26.49
C LEU A 60 -17.06 15.35 -26.91
N TYR A 61 -17.48 14.38 -26.10
CA TYR A 61 -18.70 13.61 -26.38
C TYR A 61 -19.94 14.51 -26.41
N TYR A 62 -20.03 15.46 -25.48
CA TYR A 62 -21.13 16.42 -25.45
C TYR A 62 -21.15 17.33 -26.69
N LEU A 63 -19.98 17.85 -27.09
CA LEU A 63 -19.84 18.66 -28.30
C LEU A 63 -20.22 17.89 -29.57
N ILE A 64 -19.76 16.65 -29.71
CA ILE A 64 -20.10 15.79 -30.84
C ILE A 64 -21.61 15.49 -30.85
N GLY A 65 -22.19 15.23 -29.68
CA GLY A 65 -23.64 15.05 -29.54
C GLY A 65 -24.43 16.28 -29.94
N LEU A 66 -23.96 17.48 -29.57
CA LEU A 66 -24.57 18.75 -29.94
C LEU A 66 -24.46 19.06 -31.44
N LEU A 67 -23.36 18.67 -32.09
CA LEU A 67 -23.14 18.86 -33.53
C LEU A 67 -23.91 17.87 -34.41
N ARG A 68 -24.33 16.73 -33.85
CA ARG A 68 -25.03 15.65 -34.57
C ARG A 68 -26.53 15.57 -34.24
N GLY A 69 -26.98 16.32 -33.24
CA GLY A 69 -28.39 16.50 -32.86
C GLY A 69 -29.06 17.67 -33.56
#